data_AF-A7RKE4-F1
#
_entry.id   AF-A7RKE4-F1
#
_cell.length_a   1.000
_cell.length_b   1.000
_cell.length_c   1.000
_cell.angle_alpha   90.00
_cell.angle_beta   90.00
_cell.angle_gamma   90.00
#
_symmetry.space_group_name_H-M   'P 1'
#
loop_
_entity.id
_entity.type
_entity.pdbx_description
1 polymer ?
#
loop_
_entity_poly.entity_id
_entity_poly.type
_entity_poly.pdbx_seq_one_letter_code
_entity_poly.pdbx_strand_id
1 'polypeptide(L)'
;MFIITAGPPEGDTDVANIALLRKKFGAKGVEIFGLGIEPDSPAYPEVSKVVSSPVADHAFRLHSSHEMKSLYRKLRGRGAYSWTCAKRKVRVTHDECKRRCQCHAGRVTNCTRVRKDFIWMPLGDRRRFIAAFKKLTKDKRYKKEYDTIVRVHREHRTMIHSARYFLPWHRQFLLNLENQMRKIDCRLTIPYWDWTLTSNNPWNDGEFGLWSPQDYGIGGNGRGLHMHVLDGPFREGSWTFGKGGKVLTRNFSGVLPNKVTVQRALQLPHKRFTDFETQLRIFHHFVRCAIGGTACSLDSARSPEFLLITAYIDKLWGDWQARKADHWPVGFPVVSDLLPGYKTYTGEVLELRSLPGVVKVAYERSDRKP
;
A
#
# COMPACT_ATOMS: atom_id res chain seq x y z
N MET A 1 -18.75 7.50 -22.50
CA MET A 1 -17.78 6.87 -21.56
C MET A 1 -17.20 8.01 -20.74
N PHE A 2 -17.26 7.98 -19.41
CA PHE A 2 -17.12 9.18 -18.57
C PHE A 2 -16.38 8.91 -17.26
N ILE A 3 -15.46 9.82 -16.86
CA ILE A 3 -15.16 10.26 -15.46
C ILE A 3 -14.68 11.73 -15.48
N ILE A 4 -15.01 12.50 -14.44
CA ILE A 4 -14.93 13.99 -14.28
C ILE A 4 -14.71 14.29 -12.77
N THR A 5 -14.04 15.33 -12.23
CA THR A 5 -12.95 16.31 -12.60
C THR A 5 -12.43 16.94 -11.28
N ALA A 6 -11.40 17.80 -11.29
CA ALA A 6 -11.12 18.78 -10.21
C ALA A 6 -10.51 20.09 -10.77
N GLY A 7 -11.03 21.27 -10.37
CA GLY A 7 -10.65 22.62 -10.88
C GLY A 7 -9.86 23.49 -9.87
N PRO A 8 -9.96 24.85 -9.85
CA PRO A 8 -10.90 25.75 -10.56
C PRO A 8 -10.12 26.85 -11.37
N PRO A 9 -10.60 28.11 -11.66
CA PRO A 9 -10.64 28.56 -13.07
C PRO A 9 -10.17 30.01 -13.31
N GLU A 10 -8.92 30.23 -13.75
CA GLU A 10 -8.45 31.56 -14.18
C GLU A 10 -7.59 31.43 -15.46
N GLY A 11 -7.99 32.13 -16.53
CA GLY A 11 -7.33 32.12 -17.85
C GLY A 11 -8.17 31.47 -18.96
N ASP A 12 -8.48 32.22 -20.01
CA ASP A 12 -9.37 31.83 -21.11
C ASP A 12 -8.97 30.52 -21.81
N THR A 13 -9.97 29.67 -22.06
CA THR A 13 -9.90 28.61 -23.08
C THR A 13 -11.07 28.77 -24.04
N ASP A 14 -10.75 29.00 -25.32
CA ASP A 14 -11.69 29.46 -26.34
C ASP A 14 -12.81 28.46 -26.62
N VAL A 15 -14.04 28.87 -26.29
CA VAL A 15 -15.26 28.07 -26.34
C VAL A 15 -15.75 27.83 -27.79
N ALA A 16 -15.27 28.60 -28.77
CA ALA A 16 -15.79 28.58 -30.15
C ALA A 16 -15.62 27.22 -30.86
N ASN A 17 -14.45 26.58 -30.73
CA ASN A 17 -14.17 25.29 -31.39
C ASN A 17 -15.05 24.13 -30.87
N ILE A 18 -15.46 24.20 -29.59
CA ILE A 18 -16.28 23.18 -28.93
C ILE A 18 -17.69 23.10 -29.55
N ALA A 19 -18.23 24.25 -29.96
CA ALA A 19 -19.56 24.34 -30.56
C ALA A 19 -19.61 23.69 -31.96
N LEU A 20 -18.55 23.83 -32.76
CA LEU A 20 -18.45 23.27 -34.10
C LEU A 20 -18.46 21.73 -34.08
N LEU A 21 -17.76 21.12 -33.11
CA LEU A 21 -17.73 19.67 -32.91
C LEU A 21 -19.11 19.12 -32.50
N ARG A 22 -19.79 19.75 -31.53
CA ARG A 22 -21.16 19.37 -31.14
C ARG A 22 -22.11 19.32 -32.35
N LYS A 23 -22.04 20.31 -33.24
CA LYS A 23 -22.88 20.40 -34.44
C LYS A 23 -22.63 19.24 -35.42
N LYS A 24 -21.37 18.85 -35.63
CA LYS A 24 -20.97 17.81 -36.60
C LYS A 24 -21.32 16.38 -36.14
N PHE A 25 -21.31 16.12 -34.84
CA PHE A 25 -21.68 14.81 -34.27
C PHE A 25 -23.19 14.68 -33.99
N GLY A 26 -23.87 15.77 -33.62
CA GLY A 26 -25.33 15.80 -33.50
C GLY A 26 -26.04 15.41 -34.82
N ALA A 27 -25.49 15.84 -35.96
CA ALA A 27 -25.95 15.44 -37.29
C ALA A 27 -25.81 13.92 -37.61
N LYS A 28 -25.16 13.15 -36.73
CA LYS A 28 -25.04 11.67 -36.81
C LYS A 28 -25.63 10.96 -35.60
N GLY A 29 -26.48 11.63 -34.82
CA GLY A 29 -27.16 11.05 -33.65
C GLY A 29 -26.25 10.83 -32.43
N VAL A 30 -25.09 11.49 -32.36
CA VAL A 30 -24.13 11.36 -31.25
C VAL A 30 -23.97 12.69 -30.51
N GLU A 31 -24.31 12.70 -29.22
CA GLU A 31 -24.27 13.90 -28.37
C GLU A 31 -23.02 13.90 -27.45
N ILE A 32 -22.34 15.05 -27.33
CA ILE A 32 -21.03 15.17 -26.67
C ILE A 32 -21.09 16.07 -25.43
N PHE A 33 -20.69 15.51 -24.28
CA PHE A 33 -20.67 16.18 -22.98
C PHE A 33 -19.32 16.04 -22.25
N GLY A 34 -18.39 16.98 -22.51
CA GLY A 34 -17.22 17.21 -21.66
C GLY A 34 -15.98 17.74 -22.38
N LEU A 35 -15.38 18.80 -21.84
CA LEU A 35 -13.97 19.16 -22.02
C LEU A 35 -13.22 18.87 -20.70
N GLY A 36 -11.91 18.63 -20.75
CA GLY A 36 -11.10 18.25 -19.58
C GLY A 36 -9.75 18.96 -19.53
N ILE A 37 -8.76 18.32 -18.89
CA ILE A 37 -7.43 18.29 -19.53
C ILE A 37 -7.52 17.16 -20.54
N GLU A 38 -7.20 17.44 -21.80
CA GLU A 38 -7.59 16.57 -22.91
C GLU A 38 -6.71 15.30 -23.01
N PRO A 39 -7.27 14.17 -23.51
CA PRO A 39 -6.53 12.92 -23.74
C PRO A 39 -5.31 13.07 -24.68
N ASP A 40 -5.33 14.13 -25.47
CA ASP A 40 -4.35 14.60 -26.44
C ASP A 40 -3.08 15.15 -25.76
N SER A 41 -3.16 15.44 -24.46
CA SER A 41 -1.99 15.77 -23.64
C SER A 41 -1.00 14.59 -23.61
N PRO A 42 0.30 14.80 -23.88
CA PRO A 42 1.34 13.78 -23.71
C PRO A 42 1.37 13.12 -22.32
N ALA A 43 0.74 13.73 -21.30
CA ALA A 43 0.67 13.22 -19.94
C ALA A 43 -0.47 12.20 -19.68
N TYR A 44 -1.50 12.10 -20.53
CA TYR A 44 -2.67 11.24 -20.27
C TYR A 44 -2.33 9.73 -20.05
N PRO A 45 -1.35 9.14 -20.78
CA PRO A 45 -0.92 7.76 -20.53
C PRO A 45 -0.18 7.54 -19.21
N GLU A 46 0.41 8.58 -18.59
CA GLU A 46 1.04 8.47 -17.27
C GLU A 46 0.04 8.68 -16.13
N VAL A 47 -0.84 9.68 -16.26
CA VAL A 47 -1.88 9.98 -15.24
C VAL A 47 -2.75 8.75 -14.97
N SER A 48 -3.21 8.05 -16.02
CA SER A 48 -4.07 6.86 -15.90
C SER A 48 -3.43 5.65 -15.20
N LYS A 49 -2.09 5.60 -15.05
CA LYS A 49 -1.38 4.50 -14.38
C LYS A 49 -1.38 4.62 -12.84
N VAL A 50 -1.56 5.82 -12.31
CA VAL A 50 -1.41 6.15 -10.87
C VAL A 50 -2.72 6.50 -10.15
N VAL A 51 -3.84 6.76 -10.83
CA VAL A 51 -5.11 7.07 -10.15
C VAL A 51 -5.65 5.84 -9.42
N SER A 52 -5.56 5.82 -8.09
CA SER A 52 -6.38 4.92 -7.26
C SER A 52 -7.82 5.40 -7.34
N SER A 53 -8.74 4.52 -7.75
CA SER A 53 -10.16 4.78 -7.68
C SER A 53 -10.78 4.04 -6.48
N PRO A 54 -11.74 4.68 -5.81
CA PRO A 54 -12.86 5.24 -6.54
C PRO A 54 -13.20 6.72 -6.36
N VAL A 55 -12.80 7.49 -7.37
CA VAL A 55 -13.79 8.26 -8.15
C VAL A 55 -14.68 7.29 -8.97
N ALA A 56 -14.14 6.12 -9.33
CA ALA A 56 -14.63 5.16 -10.32
C ALA A 56 -15.11 3.76 -9.81
N ASP A 57 -15.63 3.58 -8.59
CA ASP A 57 -15.99 2.19 -8.13
C ASP A 57 -17.16 1.60 -8.91
N HIS A 58 -17.78 2.47 -9.68
CA HIS A 58 -18.73 2.14 -10.69
C HIS A 58 -18.37 2.98 -11.91
N ALA A 59 -17.60 2.41 -12.83
CA ALA A 59 -17.70 2.80 -14.22
C ALA A 59 -19.13 2.46 -14.67
N PHE A 60 -20.07 3.39 -14.47
CA PHE A 60 -21.45 3.21 -14.88
C PHE A 60 -21.50 3.24 -16.41
N ARG A 61 -21.71 2.09 -17.03
CA ARG A 61 -22.04 2.01 -18.44
C ARG A 61 -23.49 2.48 -18.59
N LEU A 62 -23.63 3.77 -18.91
CA LEU A 62 -24.93 4.37 -19.18
C LEU A 62 -25.28 4.14 -20.64
N HIS A 63 -26.37 3.44 -20.89
CA HIS A 63 -26.94 3.17 -22.20
C HIS A 63 -27.97 4.24 -22.62
N SER A 64 -28.46 5.05 -21.66
CA SER A 64 -29.35 6.18 -21.92
C SER A 64 -29.19 7.32 -20.90
N SER A 65 -29.71 8.49 -21.24
CA SER A 65 -29.78 9.66 -20.35
C SER A 65 -30.63 9.45 -19.09
N HIS A 66 -31.59 8.52 -19.12
CA HIS A 66 -32.45 8.18 -17.97
C HIS A 66 -31.66 7.55 -16.82
N GLU A 67 -30.70 6.68 -17.14
CA GLU A 67 -29.85 6.03 -16.15
C GLU A 67 -28.98 7.03 -15.39
N MET A 68 -28.66 8.17 -16.01
CA MET A 68 -27.86 9.23 -15.38
C MET A 68 -28.59 9.94 -14.22
N LYS A 69 -29.92 10.10 -14.29
CA LYS A 69 -30.75 10.62 -13.17
C LYS A 69 -30.90 9.61 -12.03
N SER A 70 -30.88 8.30 -12.33
CA SER A 70 -30.83 7.24 -11.33
C SER A 70 -29.47 7.21 -10.62
N LEU A 71 -28.40 7.30 -11.42
CA LEU A 71 -27.03 7.41 -10.96
C LEU A 71 -26.81 8.62 -10.04
N TYR A 72 -27.18 9.82 -10.47
CA TYR A 72 -27.00 11.05 -9.70
C TYR A 72 -27.69 10.95 -8.33
N ARG A 73 -28.90 10.39 -8.25
CA ARG A 73 -29.60 10.13 -6.98
C ARG A 73 -28.88 9.10 -6.10
N LYS A 74 -28.21 8.09 -6.68
CA LYS A 74 -27.40 7.11 -5.93
C LYS A 74 -26.07 7.69 -5.43
N LEU A 75 -25.48 8.66 -6.14
CA LEU A 75 -24.22 9.32 -5.76
C LEU A 75 -24.40 10.54 -4.85
N ARG A 76 -25.57 11.19 -4.85
CA ARG A 76 -25.84 12.37 -4.02
C ARG A 76 -25.65 12.04 -2.53
N GLY A 77 -24.63 12.64 -1.91
CA GLY A 77 -24.24 12.38 -0.52
C GLY A 77 -23.30 11.18 -0.30
N ARG A 78 -22.72 10.61 -1.37
CA ARG A 78 -21.69 9.55 -1.31
C ARG A 78 -20.38 10.05 -1.91
N GLY A 79 -19.26 9.73 -1.25
CA GLY A 79 -17.95 10.34 -1.53
C GLY A 79 -17.85 11.75 -0.93
N ALA A 80 -16.64 12.20 -0.55
CA ALA A 80 -16.47 13.43 0.24
C ALA A 80 -16.68 14.75 -0.54
N TYR A 81 -17.16 14.68 -1.79
CA TYR A 81 -17.31 15.83 -2.71
C TYR A 81 -18.20 16.98 -2.21
N SER A 82 -19.09 16.72 -1.24
CA SER A 82 -19.90 17.76 -0.58
C SER A 82 -19.60 17.94 0.93
N TRP A 83 -18.53 17.31 1.43
CA TRP A 83 -18.23 17.28 2.85
C TRP A 83 -17.31 18.43 3.27
N THR A 84 -17.91 19.56 3.65
CA THR A 84 -17.17 20.62 4.35
C THR A 84 -16.86 20.17 5.78
N CYS A 85 -15.57 20.12 6.13
CA CYS A 85 -15.14 19.74 7.48
C CYS A 85 -15.44 20.84 8.54
N ALA A 86 -16.05 21.95 8.11
CA ALA A 86 -16.41 23.12 8.91
C ALA A 86 -17.36 22.82 10.09
N LYS A 87 -18.25 21.82 9.99
CA LYS A 87 -19.36 21.63 10.94
C LYS A 87 -18.97 21.25 12.38
N ARG A 88 -17.69 20.98 12.71
CA ARG A 88 -17.32 20.41 14.03
C ARG A 88 -16.05 20.97 14.72
N LYS A 89 -15.40 22.03 14.21
CA LYS A 89 -14.07 22.50 14.71
C LYS A 89 -12.97 21.40 14.75
N VAL A 90 -13.16 20.30 14.02
CA VAL A 90 -12.30 19.11 14.08
C VAL A 90 -11.02 19.32 13.29
N ARG A 91 -9.86 19.34 13.95
CA ARG A 91 -8.53 19.50 13.30
C ARG A 91 -8.11 18.29 12.46
N VAL A 92 -8.52 17.07 12.83
CA VAL A 92 -8.12 15.81 12.18
C VAL A 92 -9.36 15.06 11.71
N THR A 93 -9.44 14.78 10.41
CA THR A 93 -10.56 14.10 9.78
C THR A 93 -10.11 12.93 8.90
N HIS A 94 -11.05 12.25 8.24
CA HIS A 94 -10.76 11.23 7.25
C HIS A 94 -11.50 11.52 5.94
N ASP A 95 -10.87 11.19 4.82
CA ASP A 95 -11.51 11.25 3.49
C ASP A 95 -12.28 9.96 3.16
N GLU A 96 -12.88 9.88 1.96
CA GLU A 96 -13.59 8.69 1.46
C GLU A 96 -12.71 7.44 1.41
N CYS A 97 -11.40 7.62 1.27
CA CYS A 97 -10.37 6.59 1.26
C CYS A 97 -9.76 6.31 2.63
N LYS A 98 -10.41 6.75 3.73
CA LYS A 98 -9.96 6.61 5.13
C LYS A 98 -8.52 7.11 5.39
N ARG A 99 -7.94 7.97 4.54
CA ARG A 99 -6.68 8.66 4.84
C ARG A 99 -6.91 9.63 5.97
N ARG A 100 -5.97 9.76 6.91
CA ARG A 100 -6.02 10.74 8.00
C ARG A 100 -5.59 12.10 7.47
N CYS A 101 -6.50 13.06 7.45
CA CYS A 101 -6.33 14.38 6.83
C CYS A 101 -6.49 15.50 7.86
N GLN A 102 -6.06 16.71 7.51
CA GLN A 102 -6.29 17.93 8.29
C GLN A 102 -7.50 18.69 7.72
N CYS A 103 -8.25 19.36 8.59
CA CYS A 103 -9.26 20.33 8.18
C CYS A 103 -8.65 21.74 8.18
N HIS A 104 -8.64 22.41 7.03
CA HIS A 104 -8.19 23.79 6.91
C HIS A 104 -9.19 24.60 6.08
N ALA A 105 -9.71 25.70 6.64
CA ALA A 105 -10.72 26.55 6.00
C ALA A 105 -11.92 25.76 5.39
N GLY A 106 -12.40 24.73 6.10
CA GLY A 106 -13.50 23.86 5.65
C GLY A 106 -13.13 22.84 4.56
N ARG A 107 -11.90 22.87 4.04
CA ARG A 107 -11.34 21.92 3.06
C ARG A 107 -10.52 20.82 3.74
N VAL A 108 -10.58 19.62 3.18
CA VAL A 108 -9.76 18.47 3.60
C VAL A 108 -8.40 18.54 2.90
N THR A 109 -7.31 18.61 3.66
CA THR A 109 -5.94 18.77 3.15
C THR A 109 -4.96 17.82 3.85
N ASN A 110 -3.72 17.74 3.37
CA ASN A 110 -2.61 17.03 4.01
C ASN A 110 -2.92 15.55 4.40
N CYS A 111 -3.60 14.84 3.50
CA CYS A 111 -4.05 13.46 3.72
C CYS A 111 -2.90 12.45 3.78
N THR A 112 -2.89 11.64 4.83
CA THR A 112 -1.85 10.65 5.14
C THR A 112 -2.45 9.24 5.22
N ARG A 113 -1.82 8.28 4.54
CA ARG A 113 -2.14 6.86 4.65
C ARG A 113 -1.60 6.33 5.98
N VAL A 114 -2.46 5.75 6.82
CA VAL A 114 -2.06 5.21 8.13
C VAL A 114 -1.94 3.69 8.03
N ARG A 115 -0.72 3.18 8.09
CA ARG A 115 -0.42 1.74 8.20
C ARG A 115 -0.60 1.32 9.65
N LYS A 116 -1.37 0.26 9.88
CA LYS A 116 -1.75 -0.24 11.21
C LYS A 116 -1.05 -1.56 11.52
N ASP A 117 -0.97 -1.91 12.80
CA ASP A 117 -0.61 -3.27 13.19
C ASP A 117 -1.70 -4.24 12.74
N PHE A 118 -1.32 -5.34 12.10
CA PHE A 118 -2.24 -6.39 11.68
C PHE A 118 -3.02 -6.96 12.86
N ILE A 119 -2.41 -7.12 14.03
CA ILE A 119 -3.12 -7.72 15.17
C ILE A 119 -4.05 -6.73 15.90
N TRP A 120 -3.81 -5.42 15.78
CA TRP A 120 -4.66 -4.38 16.41
C TRP A 120 -5.64 -3.68 15.47
N MET A 121 -5.49 -3.83 14.15
CA MET A 121 -6.46 -3.27 13.20
C MET A 121 -7.80 -4.04 13.24
N PRO A 122 -8.94 -3.37 12.98
CA PRO A 122 -10.26 -4.01 12.99
C PRO A 122 -10.33 -5.23 12.06
N LEU A 123 -11.02 -6.29 12.47
CA LEU A 123 -11.15 -7.54 11.69
C LEU A 123 -11.71 -7.30 10.27
N GLY A 124 -12.59 -6.32 10.10
CA GLY A 124 -13.11 -5.90 8.80
C GLY A 124 -12.08 -5.21 7.88
N ASP A 125 -11.07 -4.55 8.45
CA ASP A 125 -9.93 -4.04 7.69
C ASP A 125 -8.92 -5.18 7.40
N ARG A 126 -8.73 -6.17 8.30
CA ARG A 126 -7.90 -7.38 8.04
C ARG A 126 -8.44 -8.19 6.87
N ARG A 127 -9.73 -8.53 6.90
CA ARG A 127 -10.46 -9.22 5.81
C ARG A 127 -10.30 -8.50 4.47
N ARG A 128 -10.37 -7.15 4.48
CA ARG A 128 -10.16 -6.31 3.29
C ARG A 128 -8.75 -6.44 2.73
N PHE A 129 -7.73 -6.41 3.58
CA PHE A 129 -6.34 -6.65 3.17
C PHE A 129 -6.17 -8.05 2.55
N ILE A 130 -6.65 -9.10 3.21
CA ILE A 130 -6.57 -10.49 2.75
C ILE A 130 -7.26 -10.66 1.39
N ALA A 131 -8.51 -10.20 1.25
CA ALA A 131 -9.27 -10.29 0.02
C ALA A 131 -8.60 -9.51 -1.13
N ALA A 132 -8.07 -8.32 -0.85
CA ALA A 132 -7.37 -7.51 -1.85
C ALA A 132 -6.02 -8.10 -2.25
N PHE A 133 -5.26 -8.71 -1.33
CA PHE A 133 -4.02 -9.42 -1.66
C PHE A 133 -4.31 -10.64 -2.54
N LYS A 134 -5.30 -11.48 -2.17
CA LYS A 134 -5.75 -12.59 -3.02
C LYS A 134 -6.16 -12.10 -4.41
N LYS A 135 -6.97 -11.04 -4.51
CA LYS A 135 -7.37 -10.43 -5.79
C LYS A 135 -6.16 -9.90 -6.60
N LEU A 136 -5.24 -9.18 -5.97
CA LEU A 136 -4.01 -8.66 -6.59
C LEU A 136 -3.15 -9.78 -7.21
N THR A 137 -3.08 -10.94 -6.56
CA THR A 137 -2.30 -12.10 -7.05
C THR A 137 -3.01 -12.97 -8.12
N LYS A 138 -4.33 -12.82 -8.32
CA LYS A 138 -5.15 -13.73 -9.14
C LYS A 138 -5.90 -13.06 -10.29
N ASP A 139 -6.43 -11.85 -10.08
CA ASP A 139 -7.24 -11.13 -11.06
C ASP A 139 -6.34 -10.57 -12.18
N LYS A 140 -6.66 -10.94 -13.44
CA LYS A 140 -5.88 -10.58 -14.63
C LYS A 140 -5.62 -9.07 -14.75
N ARG A 141 -6.48 -8.21 -14.18
CA ARG A 141 -6.36 -6.75 -14.20
C ARG A 141 -5.24 -6.17 -13.35
N TYR A 142 -4.75 -6.92 -12.35
CA TYR A 142 -3.73 -6.46 -11.40
C TYR A 142 -2.52 -7.41 -11.30
N LYS A 143 -2.69 -8.65 -11.74
CA LYS A 143 -1.68 -9.71 -11.61
C LYS A 143 -0.38 -9.39 -12.35
N LYS A 144 -0.43 -8.75 -13.52
CA LYS A 144 0.77 -8.43 -14.32
C LYS A 144 1.69 -7.45 -13.58
N GLU A 145 1.11 -6.40 -13.01
CA GLU A 145 1.82 -5.38 -12.24
C GLU A 145 2.33 -5.96 -10.92
N TYR A 146 1.53 -6.78 -10.23
CA TYR A 146 1.96 -7.54 -9.06
C TYR A 146 3.17 -8.45 -9.38
N ASP A 147 3.03 -9.35 -10.36
CA ASP A 147 4.07 -10.28 -10.78
C ASP A 147 5.36 -9.54 -11.17
N THR A 148 5.24 -8.36 -11.79
CA THR A 148 6.38 -7.50 -12.12
C THR A 148 7.06 -6.98 -10.86
N ILE A 149 6.33 -6.39 -9.91
CA ILE A 149 6.90 -5.87 -8.66
C ILE A 149 7.61 -6.98 -7.85
N VAL A 150 6.97 -8.15 -7.68
CA VAL A 150 7.58 -9.29 -6.97
C VAL A 150 8.63 -10.05 -7.78
N ARG A 151 8.78 -9.77 -9.08
CA ARG A 151 9.88 -10.26 -9.92
C ARG A 151 11.14 -9.42 -9.74
N VAL A 152 11.03 -8.08 -9.70
CA VAL A 152 12.17 -7.18 -9.46
C VAL A 152 12.87 -7.52 -8.13
N HIS A 153 12.11 -7.83 -7.07
CA HIS A 153 12.67 -8.33 -5.79
C HIS A 153 13.58 -9.57 -5.97
N ARG A 154 13.15 -10.52 -6.80
CA ARG A 154 13.88 -11.77 -7.06
C ARG A 154 15.13 -11.53 -7.90
N GLU A 155 15.02 -10.69 -8.93
CA GLU A 155 16.10 -10.40 -9.88
C GLU A 155 17.24 -9.58 -9.24
N HIS A 156 16.91 -8.60 -8.39
CA HIS A 156 17.92 -7.75 -7.76
C HIS A 156 18.27 -8.17 -6.31
N ARG A 157 17.87 -9.38 -5.87
CA ARG A 157 17.96 -9.87 -4.47
C ARG A 157 19.25 -9.48 -3.75
N THR A 158 20.41 -9.76 -4.34
CA THR A 158 21.72 -9.51 -3.73
C THR A 158 21.97 -8.02 -3.50
N MET A 159 21.61 -7.18 -4.49
CA MET A 159 21.83 -5.74 -4.44
C MET A 159 20.87 -5.04 -3.47
N ILE A 160 19.58 -5.41 -3.48
CA ILE A 160 18.53 -4.80 -2.65
C ILE A 160 18.58 -5.23 -1.17
N HIS A 161 19.44 -6.19 -0.81
CA HIS A 161 19.73 -6.57 0.58
C HIS A 161 21.08 -6.02 1.07
N SER A 162 21.75 -5.17 0.30
CA SER A 162 22.95 -4.44 0.72
C SER A 162 22.61 -3.15 1.47
N ALA A 163 23.55 -2.63 2.27
CA ALA A 163 23.38 -1.40 3.07
C ALA A 163 22.92 -0.18 2.25
N ARG A 164 23.42 -0.06 1.01
CA ARG A 164 23.12 1.06 0.11
C ARG A 164 21.64 1.14 -0.27
N TYR A 165 20.95 0.01 -0.37
CA TYR A 165 19.61 -0.04 -0.96
C TYR A 165 18.54 -0.63 -0.05
N PHE A 166 18.88 -1.37 1.01
CA PHE A 166 17.91 -2.18 1.77
C PHE A 166 16.68 -1.39 2.21
N LEU A 167 16.85 -0.36 3.02
CA LEU A 167 15.73 0.43 3.56
C LEU A 167 14.94 1.20 2.46
N PRO A 168 15.57 2.03 1.60
CA PRO A 168 14.83 2.81 0.61
C PRO A 168 14.17 1.93 -0.47
N TRP A 169 14.83 0.86 -0.91
CA TRP A 169 14.25 -0.05 -1.92
C TRP A 169 13.01 -0.77 -1.38
N HIS A 170 13.06 -1.28 -0.15
CA HIS A 170 11.91 -1.97 0.46
C HIS A 170 10.75 -1.02 0.75
N ARG A 171 11.01 0.26 1.08
CA ARG A 171 9.98 1.28 1.17
C ARG A 171 9.32 1.58 -0.19
N GLN A 172 10.09 1.68 -1.27
CA GLN A 172 9.54 1.83 -2.63
C GLN A 172 8.72 0.60 -3.06
N PHE A 173 9.18 -0.60 -2.71
CA PHE A 173 8.45 -1.84 -2.94
C PHE A 173 7.09 -1.86 -2.23
N LEU A 174 7.05 -1.46 -0.94
CA LEU A 174 5.80 -1.30 -0.19
C LEU A 174 4.89 -0.24 -0.80
N LEU A 175 5.43 0.92 -1.21
CA LEU A 175 4.65 1.98 -1.87
C LEU A 175 4.03 1.49 -3.19
N ASN A 176 4.80 0.78 -4.01
CA ASN A 176 4.35 0.20 -5.28
C ASN A 176 3.20 -0.79 -5.08
N LEU A 177 3.33 -1.73 -4.14
CA LEU A 177 2.27 -2.70 -3.85
C LEU A 177 1.05 -2.07 -3.20
N GLU A 178 1.22 -1.13 -2.26
CA GLU A 178 0.12 -0.40 -1.65
C GLU A 178 -0.65 0.40 -2.70
N ASN A 179 0.04 1.02 -3.67
CA ASN A 179 -0.59 1.69 -4.80
C ASN A 179 -1.41 0.71 -5.67
N GLN A 180 -0.93 -0.51 -5.95
CA GLN A 180 -1.76 -1.50 -6.68
C GLN A 180 -2.94 -1.99 -5.84
N MET A 181 -2.76 -2.26 -4.55
CA MET A 181 -3.86 -2.64 -3.64
C MET A 181 -4.92 -1.55 -3.57
N ARG A 182 -4.53 -0.27 -3.58
CA ARG A 182 -5.46 0.87 -3.58
C ARG A 182 -6.22 1.08 -4.90
N LYS A 183 -5.86 0.39 -5.98
CA LYS A 183 -6.69 0.26 -7.20
C LYS A 183 -7.77 -0.83 -7.08
N ILE A 184 -7.78 -1.60 -5.99
CA ILE A 184 -8.82 -2.59 -5.65
C ILE A 184 -9.79 -2.00 -4.61
N ASP A 185 -9.28 -1.30 -3.60
CA ASP A 185 -10.06 -0.56 -2.61
C ASP A 185 -9.19 0.57 -2.05
N CYS A 186 -9.58 1.83 -2.28
CA CYS A 186 -8.75 2.96 -1.88
C CYS A 186 -8.62 3.16 -0.35
N ARG A 187 -9.33 2.38 0.47
CA ARG A 187 -9.16 2.39 1.94
C ARG A 187 -7.98 1.56 2.42
N LEU A 188 -7.33 0.81 1.52
CA LEU A 188 -6.22 -0.06 1.86
C LEU A 188 -4.93 0.69 2.17
N THR A 189 -4.23 0.16 3.16
CA THR A 189 -2.84 0.44 3.54
C THR A 189 -2.18 -0.91 3.82
N ILE A 190 -0.87 -1.05 3.60
CA ILE A 190 -0.18 -2.29 3.98
C ILE A 190 -0.05 -2.31 5.51
N PRO A 191 -0.63 -3.30 6.21
CA PRO A 191 -0.43 -3.44 7.64
C PRO A 191 0.98 -3.96 7.95
N TYR A 192 1.47 -3.66 9.14
CA TYR A 192 2.71 -4.22 9.67
C TYR A 192 2.41 -5.30 10.71
N TRP A 193 3.40 -6.12 11.08
CA TRP A 193 3.28 -7.05 12.22
C TRP A 193 4.32 -6.71 13.28
N ASP A 194 3.86 -6.26 14.45
CA ASP A 194 4.73 -6.06 15.62
C ASP A 194 4.98 -7.40 16.33
N TRP A 195 5.86 -8.21 15.75
CA TRP A 195 6.24 -9.50 16.32
C TRP A 195 6.84 -9.40 17.73
N THR A 196 7.22 -8.20 18.20
CA THR A 196 7.75 -8.02 19.55
C THR A 196 6.68 -8.27 20.62
N LEU A 197 5.40 -8.09 20.28
CA LEU A 197 4.26 -8.32 21.16
C LEU A 197 4.01 -9.80 21.48
N THR A 198 4.39 -10.69 20.57
CA THR A 198 4.23 -12.15 20.72
C THR A 198 5.57 -12.90 20.73
N SER A 199 6.70 -12.19 20.78
CA SER A 199 8.06 -12.75 20.58
C SER A 199 8.45 -13.95 21.46
N ASN A 200 7.85 -14.10 22.64
CA ASN A 200 8.07 -15.24 23.54
C ASN A 200 7.27 -16.50 23.13
N ASN A 201 6.18 -16.34 22.39
CA ASN A 201 5.36 -17.43 21.84
C ASN A 201 4.82 -17.03 20.44
N PRO A 202 5.72 -16.82 19.46
CA PRO A 202 5.38 -16.13 18.21
C PRO A 202 4.51 -16.96 17.25
N TRP A 203 4.35 -18.26 17.53
CA TRP A 203 3.66 -19.24 16.68
C TRP A 203 2.28 -19.64 17.21
N ASN A 204 1.92 -19.21 18.43
CA ASN A 204 0.63 -19.43 19.06
C ASN A 204 0.17 -18.11 19.70
N ASP A 205 -0.36 -17.24 18.84
CA ASP A 205 -0.80 -15.88 19.16
C ASP A 205 -2.33 -15.74 19.33
N GLY A 206 -3.01 -16.87 19.57
CA GLY A 206 -4.43 -16.95 19.93
C GLY A 206 -5.41 -16.78 18.76
N GLU A 207 -6.72 -16.85 19.06
CA GLU A 207 -7.79 -16.83 18.06
C GLU A 207 -7.74 -15.58 17.16
N PHE A 208 -7.44 -14.42 17.75
CA PHE A 208 -7.33 -13.13 17.06
C PHE A 208 -5.91 -12.80 16.57
N GLY A 209 -4.99 -13.76 16.63
CA GLY A 209 -3.61 -13.64 16.18
C GLY A 209 -3.46 -13.42 14.67
N LEU A 210 -2.21 -13.28 14.24
CA LEU A 210 -1.79 -13.29 12.83
C LEU A 210 -2.01 -14.67 12.22
N TRP A 211 -1.63 -15.73 12.93
CA TRP A 211 -1.64 -17.12 12.44
C TRP A 211 -3.00 -17.80 12.52
N SER A 212 -4.04 -17.06 12.91
CA SER A 212 -5.41 -17.54 13.02
C SER A 212 -5.87 -18.23 11.71
N PRO A 213 -6.54 -19.39 11.80
CA PRO A 213 -7.11 -20.10 10.64
C PRO A 213 -8.40 -19.45 10.12
N GLN A 214 -8.86 -18.37 10.76
CA GLN A 214 -10.08 -17.66 10.40
C GLN A 214 -9.87 -16.69 9.22
N ASP A 215 -10.96 -16.15 8.67
CA ASP A 215 -10.96 -15.28 7.49
C ASP A 215 -10.29 -13.89 7.71
N TYR A 216 -9.90 -13.60 8.96
CA TYR A 216 -9.18 -12.41 9.39
C TYR A 216 -7.72 -12.69 9.83
N GLY A 217 -7.25 -13.93 9.76
CA GLY A 217 -5.85 -14.33 9.93
C GLY A 217 -5.19 -14.69 8.59
N ILE A 218 -3.94 -15.14 8.62
CA ILE A 218 -3.19 -15.57 7.42
C ILE A 218 -2.86 -17.07 7.40
N GLY A 219 -3.54 -17.88 8.23
CA GLY A 219 -3.29 -19.31 8.42
C GLY A 219 -2.03 -19.59 9.25
N GLY A 220 -1.90 -20.82 9.74
CA GLY A 220 -0.84 -21.25 10.66
C GLY A 220 0.38 -21.85 9.96
N ASN A 221 0.99 -22.83 10.64
CA ASN A 221 2.19 -23.53 10.18
C ASN A 221 1.88 -24.50 9.02
N GLY A 222 2.92 -24.86 8.26
CA GLY A 222 2.85 -25.95 7.31
C GLY A 222 2.74 -27.32 8.00
N ARG A 223 2.17 -28.31 7.29
CA ARG A 223 2.03 -29.70 7.78
C ARG A 223 2.52 -30.70 6.73
N GLY A 224 2.90 -31.89 7.19
CA GLY A 224 3.38 -32.99 6.35
C GLY A 224 4.74 -32.74 5.68
N LEU A 225 5.19 -33.70 4.86
CA LEU A 225 6.51 -33.71 4.23
C LEU A 225 6.81 -32.47 3.38
N HIS A 226 5.78 -31.89 2.74
CA HIS A 226 5.90 -30.71 1.89
C HIS A 226 5.71 -29.38 2.64
N MET A 227 5.39 -29.41 3.94
CA MET A 227 5.19 -28.24 4.79
C MET A 227 4.14 -27.27 4.23
N HIS A 228 3.07 -27.80 3.61
CA HIS A 228 1.98 -27.02 3.02
C HIS A 228 1.10 -26.40 4.11
N VAL A 229 0.72 -25.14 3.96
CA VAL A 229 -0.28 -24.48 4.83
C VAL A 229 -1.66 -25.04 4.48
N LEU A 230 -2.33 -25.64 5.46
CA LEU A 230 -3.62 -26.34 5.26
C LEU A 230 -4.84 -25.60 5.84
N ASP A 231 -4.63 -24.47 6.53
CA ASP A 231 -5.68 -23.66 7.15
C ASP A 231 -5.60 -22.16 6.79
N GLY A 232 -6.61 -21.39 7.18
CA GLY A 232 -6.69 -19.96 6.86
C GLY A 232 -7.01 -19.64 5.38
N PRO A 233 -6.99 -18.34 5.02
CA PRO A 233 -7.36 -17.87 3.67
C PRO A 233 -6.37 -18.24 2.57
N PHE A 234 -5.16 -18.65 2.94
CA PHE A 234 -4.04 -18.90 2.03
C PHE A 234 -3.66 -20.38 1.91
N ARG A 235 -4.48 -21.28 2.47
CA ARG A 235 -4.28 -22.73 2.40
C ARG A 235 -4.23 -23.28 0.98
N GLU A 236 -3.65 -24.47 0.87
CA GLU A 236 -3.73 -25.34 -0.30
C GLU A 236 -5.17 -25.47 -0.84
N GLY A 237 -5.30 -25.54 -2.17
CA GLY A 237 -6.59 -25.48 -2.88
C GLY A 237 -7.29 -24.12 -2.87
N SER A 238 -7.08 -23.28 -1.85
CA SER A 238 -7.77 -21.99 -1.68
C SER A 238 -6.97 -20.77 -2.17
N TRP A 239 -5.65 -20.91 -2.29
CA TRP A 239 -4.76 -19.92 -2.92
C TRP A 239 -3.46 -20.57 -3.41
N THR A 240 -2.89 -20.02 -4.49
CA THR A 240 -1.60 -20.45 -5.07
C THR A 240 -0.93 -19.27 -5.78
N PHE A 241 0.39 -19.31 -5.97
CA PHE A 241 1.17 -18.19 -6.53
C PHE A 241 2.21 -18.62 -7.60
N GLY A 242 2.78 -17.62 -8.27
CA GLY A 242 3.82 -17.83 -9.30
C GLY A 242 3.30 -18.51 -10.58
N LYS A 243 4.24 -18.82 -11.49
CA LYS A 243 3.97 -19.66 -12.68
C LYS A 243 3.89 -21.12 -12.22
N GLY A 244 2.87 -21.85 -12.67
CA GLY A 244 2.62 -23.24 -12.25
C GLY A 244 1.80 -23.41 -10.98
N GLY A 245 1.44 -22.33 -10.26
CA GLY A 245 0.51 -22.41 -9.13
C GLY A 245 1.07 -23.06 -7.87
N LYS A 246 2.21 -22.57 -7.37
CA LYS A 246 2.83 -23.02 -6.11
C LYS A 246 1.90 -22.84 -4.91
N VAL A 247 1.95 -23.79 -3.98
CA VAL A 247 1.26 -23.76 -2.68
C VAL A 247 2.10 -22.99 -1.65
N LEU A 248 1.45 -22.35 -0.67
CA LEU A 248 2.14 -21.66 0.43
C LEU A 248 2.73 -22.68 1.40
N THR A 249 4.01 -22.51 1.73
CA THR A 249 4.73 -23.38 2.68
C THR A 249 5.31 -22.58 3.83
N ARG A 250 5.28 -23.15 5.04
CA ARG A 250 5.82 -22.56 6.28
C ARG A 250 6.37 -23.68 7.18
N ASN A 251 7.41 -23.37 7.94
CA ASN A 251 7.97 -24.26 8.95
C ASN A 251 8.44 -23.41 10.14
N PHE A 252 7.49 -23.08 11.02
CA PHE A 252 7.70 -22.24 12.19
C PHE A 252 8.78 -22.82 13.11
N SER A 253 9.78 -22.00 13.43
CA SER A 253 10.97 -22.40 14.18
C SER A 253 11.58 -21.24 14.95
N GLY A 254 12.18 -21.52 16.11
CA GLY A 254 12.88 -20.53 16.92
C GLY A 254 11.98 -19.50 17.62
N VAL A 255 12.64 -18.51 18.25
CA VAL A 255 12.04 -17.34 18.90
C VAL A 255 12.29 -16.09 18.05
N LEU A 256 11.49 -15.03 18.22
CA LEU A 256 11.64 -13.79 17.44
C LEU A 256 12.34 -12.68 18.25
N PRO A 257 12.93 -11.65 17.59
CA PRO A 257 13.56 -10.53 18.28
C PRO A 257 12.54 -9.82 19.18
N ASN A 258 12.79 -9.83 20.49
CA ASN A 258 11.87 -9.26 21.45
C ASN A 258 11.93 -7.71 21.49
N LYS A 259 11.02 -7.11 22.26
CA LYS A 259 10.91 -5.65 22.40
C LYS A 259 12.21 -5.01 22.89
N VAL A 260 12.97 -5.64 23.79
CA VAL A 260 14.25 -5.11 24.30
C VAL A 260 15.28 -5.05 23.19
N THR A 261 15.42 -6.11 22.38
CA THR A 261 16.33 -6.16 21.24
C THR A 261 16.01 -5.08 20.21
N VAL A 262 14.73 -4.91 19.87
CA VAL A 262 14.28 -3.87 18.93
C VAL A 262 14.49 -2.46 19.49
N GLN A 263 14.22 -2.23 20.79
CA GLN A 263 14.46 -0.92 21.42
C GLN A 263 15.94 -0.57 21.50
N ARG A 264 16.84 -1.54 21.73
CA ARG A 264 18.30 -1.31 21.67
C ARG A 264 18.75 -0.84 20.28
N ALA A 265 18.24 -1.44 19.21
CA ALA A 265 18.50 -0.96 17.85
C ALA A 265 17.96 0.46 17.63
N LEU A 266 16.69 0.71 17.99
CA LEU A 266 16.08 2.05 17.90
C LEU A 266 16.83 3.12 18.73
N GLN A 267 17.54 2.74 19.78
CA GLN A 267 18.30 3.67 20.62
C GLN A 267 19.61 4.16 19.99
N LEU A 268 20.18 3.44 19.01
CA LEU A 268 21.45 3.79 18.37
C LEU A 268 21.45 5.24 17.82
N PRO A 269 22.53 6.02 18.00
CA PRO A 269 22.63 7.40 17.53
C PRO A 269 22.87 7.47 16.02
N HIS A 270 22.61 8.63 15.40
CA HIS A 270 22.81 8.87 13.97
C HIS A 270 24.20 8.46 13.45
N LYS A 271 25.27 8.71 14.23
CA LYS A 271 26.65 8.32 13.88
C LYS A 271 26.86 6.81 13.73
N ARG A 272 25.94 5.99 14.27
CA ARG A 272 25.94 4.51 14.18
C ARG A 272 24.83 4.00 13.25
N PHE A 273 24.46 4.77 12.23
CA PHE A 273 23.45 4.36 11.24
C PHE A 273 23.74 2.99 10.62
N THR A 274 25.00 2.69 10.26
CA THR A 274 25.39 1.40 9.66
C THR A 274 25.07 0.22 10.58
N ASP A 275 25.24 0.38 11.89
CA ASP A 275 24.88 -0.64 12.87
C ASP A 275 23.37 -0.79 12.97
N PHE A 276 22.64 0.32 12.99
CA PHE A 276 21.18 0.35 13.04
C PHE A 276 20.54 -0.34 11.82
N GLU A 277 20.98 0.02 10.62
CA GLU A 277 20.50 -0.57 9.36
C GLU A 277 20.90 -2.06 9.27
N THR A 278 22.08 -2.43 9.76
CA THR A 278 22.50 -3.84 9.90
C THR A 278 21.57 -4.62 10.83
N GLN A 279 21.18 -4.07 11.98
CA GLN A 279 20.19 -4.71 12.87
C GLN A 279 18.84 -4.91 12.15
N LEU A 280 18.35 -3.89 11.41
CA LEU A 280 17.11 -4.02 10.65
C LEU A 280 17.18 -5.11 9.56
N ARG A 281 18.30 -5.25 8.83
CA ARG A 281 18.51 -6.37 7.91
C ARG A 281 18.48 -7.72 8.62
N ILE A 282 19.15 -7.84 9.76
CA ILE A 282 19.20 -9.07 10.55
C ILE A 282 17.79 -9.45 11.00
N PHE A 283 17.01 -8.52 11.55
CA PHE A 283 15.61 -8.78 11.94
C PHE A 283 14.77 -9.20 10.73
N HIS A 284 14.88 -8.51 9.59
CA HIS A 284 14.15 -8.84 8.36
C HIS A 284 14.47 -10.25 7.82
N HIS A 285 15.73 -10.68 7.88
CA HIS A 285 16.13 -12.01 7.46
C HIS A 285 15.70 -13.07 8.46
N PHE A 286 16.01 -12.86 9.74
CA PHE A 286 15.78 -13.81 10.81
C PHE A 286 14.29 -14.11 11.02
N VAL A 287 13.42 -13.08 11.10
CA VAL A 287 11.96 -13.27 11.26
C VAL A 287 11.36 -14.05 10.09
N ARG A 288 11.78 -13.76 8.86
CA ARG A 288 11.32 -14.50 7.66
C ARG A 288 11.79 -15.95 7.64
N CYS A 289 13.00 -16.23 8.13
CA CYS A 289 13.54 -17.59 8.14
C CYS A 289 13.11 -18.40 9.36
N ALA A 290 12.73 -17.76 10.46
CA ALA A 290 12.00 -18.36 11.57
C ALA A 290 10.60 -18.87 11.13
N ILE A 291 9.93 -18.18 10.20
CA ILE A 291 8.70 -18.67 9.54
C ILE A 291 8.97 -19.85 8.59
N GLY A 292 10.20 -19.96 8.07
CA GLY A 292 10.61 -21.01 7.15
C GLY A 292 9.90 -20.96 5.79
N GLY A 293 9.93 -22.10 5.08
CA GLY A 293 9.20 -22.34 3.83
C GLY A 293 9.32 -21.22 2.79
N THR A 294 8.19 -20.74 2.30
CA THR A 294 8.11 -19.71 1.27
C THR A 294 8.72 -18.38 1.74
N ALA A 295 8.53 -17.99 3.00
CA ALA A 295 9.01 -16.72 3.55
C ALA A 295 10.56 -16.62 3.61
N CYS A 296 11.26 -17.75 3.78
CA CYS A 296 12.73 -17.83 3.72
C CYS A 296 13.29 -18.03 2.29
N SER A 297 12.42 -18.30 1.30
CA SER A 297 12.83 -18.68 -0.06
C SER A 297 13.10 -17.48 -1.00
N LEU A 298 13.56 -17.78 -2.22
CA LEU A 298 13.63 -16.79 -3.33
C LEU A 298 12.26 -16.22 -3.73
N ASP A 299 11.16 -16.93 -3.43
CA ASP A 299 9.79 -16.48 -3.68
C ASP A 299 9.18 -15.73 -2.48
N SER A 300 9.96 -15.43 -1.44
CA SER A 300 9.53 -14.76 -0.20
C SER A 300 8.63 -13.54 -0.40
N ALA A 301 8.94 -12.65 -1.35
CA ALA A 301 8.09 -11.49 -1.69
C ALA A 301 6.68 -11.84 -2.21
N ARG A 302 6.34 -13.11 -2.38
CA ARG A 302 5.01 -13.60 -2.80
C ARG A 302 4.16 -14.10 -1.63
N SER A 303 4.71 -14.37 -0.44
CA SER A 303 3.89 -14.75 0.72
C SER A 303 3.28 -13.50 1.39
N PRO A 304 2.06 -13.60 1.95
CA PRO A 304 1.38 -12.43 2.53
C PRO A 304 2.15 -11.84 3.73
N GLU A 305 2.75 -12.69 4.57
CA GLU A 305 3.57 -12.27 5.72
C GLU A 305 4.77 -11.39 5.35
N PHE A 306 5.32 -11.49 4.13
CA PHE A 306 6.45 -10.66 3.70
C PHE A 306 6.12 -9.18 3.78
N LEU A 307 4.91 -8.77 3.34
CA LEU A 307 4.50 -7.37 3.40
C LEU A 307 4.41 -6.85 4.83
N LEU A 308 3.90 -7.66 5.74
CA LEU A 308 3.74 -7.30 7.15
C LEU A 308 5.10 -7.15 7.85
N ILE A 309 6.04 -8.05 7.53
CA ILE A 309 7.40 -8.03 8.07
C ILE A 309 8.17 -6.82 7.53
N THR A 310 8.18 -6.64 6.20
CA THR A 310 8.84 -5.49 5.55
C THR A 310 8.23 -4.16 6.01
N ALA A 311 6.91 -4.09 6.20
CA ALA A 311 6.25 -2.89 6.71
C ALA A 311 6.61 -2.56 8.17
N TYR A 312 6.92 -3.55 9.02
CA TYR A 312 7.43 -3.27 10.36
C TYR A 312 8.89 -2.80 10.33
N ILE A 313 9.73 -3.33 9.44
CA ILE A 313 11.09 -2.82 9.23
C ILE A 313 11.07 -1.35 8.77
N ASP A 314 10.20 -1.01 7.81
CA ASP A 314 9.99 0.37 7.35
C ASP A 314 9.45 1.28 8.47
N LYS A 315 8.58 0.74 9.35
CA LYS A 315 8.14 1.43 10.58
C LYS A 315 9.31 1.71 11.51
N LEU A 316 10.16 0.74 11.81
CA LEU A 316 11.31 0.91 12.71
C LEU A 316 12.30 1.95 12.18
N TRP A 317 12.52 1.98 10.86
CA TRP A 317 13.32 3.05 10.24
C TRP A 317 12.66 4.43 10.38
N GLY A 318 11.36 4.54 10.08
CA GLY A 318 10.61 5.79 10.25
C GLY A 318 10.55 6.29 11.70
N ASP A 319 10.38 5.38 12.67
CA ASP A 319 10.40 5.67 14.10
C ASP A 319 11.79 6.17 14.53
N TRP A 320 12.87 5.56 14.04
CA TRP A 320 14.26 5.99 14.30
C TRP A 320 14.54 7.38 13.72
N GLN A 321 14.16 7.63 12.45
CA GLN A 321 14.27 8.94 11.80
C GLN A 321 13.51 10.03 12.58
N ALA A 322 12.37 9.68 13.20
CA ALA A 322 11.53 10.61 13.94
C ALA A 322 12.02 10.91 15.38
N ARG A 323 13.07 10.24 15.90
CA ARG A 323 13.54 10.44 17.29
C ARG A 323 14.11 11.84 17.54
N LYS A 324 14.91 12.34 16.60
CA LYS A 324 15.64 13.61 16.67
C LYS A 324 15.91 14.13 15.26
N ALA A 325 16.05 15.45 15.10
CA ALA A 325 16.31 16.07 13.80
C ALA A 325 17.61 15.59 13.13
N ASP A 326 18.64 15.28 13.93
CA ASP A 326 19.93 14.76 13.46
C ASP A 326 19.90 13.31 12.93
N HIS A 327 18.75 12.61 13.01
CA HIS A 327 18.56 11.28 12.39
C HIS A 327 18.06 11.40 10.93
N TRP A 328 17.92 12.63 10.41
CA TRP A 328 17.43 12.94 9.07
C TRP A 328 18.36 13.95 8.35
N PRO A 329 18.79 13.73 7.08
CA PRO A 329 18.68 12.53 6.25
C PRO A 329 19.97 11.67 6.34
N VAL A 330 20.16 10.95 7.45
CA VAL A 330 21.41 10.21 7.69
C VAL A 330 21.40 8.82 7.03
N GLY A 331 22.57 8.39 6.54
CA GLY A 331 22.85 7.01 6.13
C GLY A 331 23.01 6.76 4.63
N PHE A 332 22.59 7.72 3.79
CA PHE A 332 22.58 7.57 2.34
C PHE A 332 23.38 8.72 1.70
N PRO A 333 24.72 8.60 1.58
CA PRO A 333 25.57 9.66 1.04
C PRO A 333 25.37 9.90 -0.47
N VAL A 334 24.83 8.91 -1.18
CA VAL A 334 24.45 9.03 -2.60
C VAL A 334 22.93 8.90 -2.70
N VAL A 335 22.26 10.03 -2.92
CA VAL A 335 20.79 10.11 -3.05
C VAL A 335 20.30 10.08 -4.50
N SER A 336 21.21 10.32 -5.45
CA SER A 336 20.97 10.34 -6.91
C SER A 336 21.09 8.98 -7.59
N ASP A 337 21.31 7.89 -6.84
CA ASP A 337 21.25 6.53 -7.38
C ASP A 337 19.81 6.12 -7.66
N LEU A 338 19.56 5.54 -8.85
CA LEU A 338 18.32 4.82 -9.13
C LEU A 338 18.22 3.57 -8.24
N LEU A 339 17.05 3.35 -7.65
CA LEU A 339 16.76 2.13 -6.92
C LEU A 339 16.74 0.93 -7.90
N PRO A 340 17.43 -0.19 -7.61
CA PRO A 340 17.56 -1.30 -8.56
C PRO A 340 16.22 -1.81 -9.11
N GLY A 341 16.05 -1.71 -10.43
CA GLY A 341 14.84 -2.10 -11.15
C GLY A 341 13.66 -1.12 -11.06
N TYR A 342 13.87 0.10 -10.57
CA TYR A 342 12.92 1.19 -10.55
C TYR A 342 13.47 2.45 -11.26
N LYS A 343 12.57 3.39 -11.59
CA LYS A 343 12.91 4.73 -12.10
C LYS A 343 12.97 5.80 -10.99
N THR A 344 12.86 5.38 -9.73
CA THR A 344 12.83 6.23 -8.54
C THR A 344 14.24 6.32 -7.96
N TYR A 345 14.69 7.52 -7.64
CA TYR A 345 15.95 7.77 -6.98
C TYR A 345 15.88 7.47 -5.49
N THR A 346 17.01 7.08 -4.90
CA THR A 346 17.13 6.78 -3.47
C THR A 346 16.61 7.92 -2.60
N GLY A 347 16.94 9.17 -2.95
CA GLY A 347 16.50 10.38 -2.25
C GLY A 347 14.99 10.57 -2.14
N GLU A 348 14.22 10.17 -3.16
CA GLU A 348 12.77 10.41 -3.23
C GLU A 348 11.97 9.62 -2.18
N VAL A 349 12.55 8.55 -1.61
CA VAL A 349 11.86 7.67 -0.66
C VAL A 349 12.41 7.75 0.76
N LEU A 350 13.41 8.61 1.00
CA LEU A 350 14.01 8.71 2.33
C LEU A 350 13.02 9.21 3.40
N GLU A 351 12.01 10.03 3.04
CA GLU A 351 10.99 10.55 3.98
C GLU A 351 9.59 9.95 3.79
N LEU A 352 9.02 9.30 4.82
CA LEU A 352 7.65 8.78 4.80
C LEU A 352 6.57 9.84 4.49
N ARG A 353 6.83 11.12 4.77
CA ARG A 353 5.88 12.23 4.58
C ARG A 353 5.97 12.92 3.21
N SER A 354 6.92 12.51 2.37
CA SER A 354 7.18 13.10 1.05
C SER A 354 7.58 12.04 0.02
N LEU A 355 6.77 10.99 -0.13
CA LEU A 355 7.01 9.91 -1.09
C LEU A 355 6.51 10.25 -2.50
N PRO A 356 7.00 9.56 -3.55
CA PRO A 356 6.60 9.79 -4.94
C PRO A 356 5.07 9.80 -5.15
N GLY A 357 4.59 10.71 -6.01
CA GLY A 357 3.17 10.95 -6.22
C GLY A 357 2.48 11.70 -5.08
N VAL A 358 3.23 12.53 -4.33
CA VAL A 358 2.75 13.33 -3.17
C VAL A 358 2.12 12.43 -2.09
N VAL A 359 2.64 11.21 -1.93
CA VAL A 359 2.10 10.24 -0.98
C VAL A 359 2.71 10.48 0.40
N LYS A 360 1.86 10.54 1.41
CA LYS A 360 2.27 10.58 2.82
C LYS A 360 1.85 9.30 3.50
N VAL A 361 2.80 8.64 4.16
CA VAL A 361 2.58 7.45 4.99
C VAL A 361 2.90 7.81 6.45
N ALA A 362 2.12 7.25 7.36
CA ALA A 362 2.43 7.22 8.78
C ALA A 362 2.09 5.83 9.33
N TYR A 363 2.75 5.48 10.42
CA TYR A 363 2.44 4.28 11.17
C TYR A 363 1.60 4.63 12.40
N GLU A 364 0.57 3.84 12.65
CA GLU A 364 -0.09 3.78 13.96
C GLU A 364 0.90 3.18 14.98
N ARG A 365 0.73 3.49 16.27
CA ARG A 365 1.51 2.83 17.32
C ARG A 365 0.69 1.66 17.89
N SER A 366 1.34 0.51 18.05
CA SER A 366 0.78 -0.71 18.63
C SER A 366 0.37 -0.60 20.10
N ASP A 367 0.74 0.49 20.79
CA ASP A 367 0.36 0.76 22.18
C ASP A 367 -0.93 1.57 22.35
N ARG A 368 -1.56 1.99 21.24
CA ARG A 368 -2.87 2.65 21.26
C ARG A 368 -3.93 1.65 20.83
N LYS A 369 -4.75 1.20 21.79
CA LYS A 369 -6.02 0.50 21.47
C LYS A 369 -6.87 1.41 20.56
N PRO A 370 -7.58 0.85 19.57
CA PRO A 370 -8.43 1.59 18.64
C PRO A 370 -9.63 2.26 19.31
#